data_AF-A0A3B9UZE4-F1
#
_entry.id   AF-A0A3B9UZE4-F1
#
_cell.length_a   1.000
_cell.length_b   1.000
_cell.length_c   1.000
_cell.angle_alpha   90.00
_cell.angle_beta   90.00
_cell.angle_gamma   90.00
#
_symmetry.space_group_name_H-M   'P 1'
#
loop_
_entity.id
_entity.type
_entity.pdbx_description
1 polymer ?
#
loop_
_entity_poly.entity_id
_entity_poly.type
_entity_poly.pdbx_seq_one_letter_code
_entity_poly.pdbx_strand_id
1 'polypeptide(L)'
;MCTSTGALIMFYDQRGLPLTAANEQAVLSYDATINAYLGFQLTTGTHLKEGLAADDNMPMLHILRGYFMKLFAVPALEDKARQCHEATSHAISACGS
;
A
#
# COMPACT_ATOMS: atom_id res chain seq x y z
N MET A 1 -16.91 7.78 12.79
CA MET A 1 -16.62 9.22 12.89
C MET A 1 -15.28 9.36 13.58
N CYS A 2 -14.20 9.62 12.84
CA CYS A 2 -12.91 9.96 13.44
C CYS A 2 -12.76 11.47 13.36
N THR A 3 -13.06 12.14 14.47
CA THR A 3 -12.73 13.56 14.70
C THR A 3 -11.37 13.62 15.38
N SER A 4 -10.38 14.23 14.72
CA SER A 4 -9.24 14.84 15.42
C SER A 4 -8.66 15.97 14.58
N THR A 5 -8.87 17.20 15.06
CA THR A 5 -8.25 18.45 14.60
C THR A 5 -6.80 18.54 15.12
N GLY A 6 -5.98 17.51 14.84
CA GLY A 6 -4.53 17.53 15.02
C GLY A 6 -3.85 17.78 13.67
N ALA A 7 -2.72 18.50 13.65
CA ALA A 7 -1.95 18.75 12.44
C ALA A 7 -1.86 17.49 11.57
N LEU A 8 -2.29 17.58 10.30
CA LEU A 8 -2.18 16.48 9.35
C LEU A 8 -0.69 16.14 9.22
N ILE A 9 -0.27 15.02 9.81
CA ILE A 9 1.08 14.50 9.62
C ILE A 9 1.13 13.97 8.19
N MET A 10 1.88 14.66 7.34
CA MET A 10 2.22 14.14 6.01
C MET A 10 3.37 13.16 6.17
N PHE A 11 3.18 11.93 5.68
CA PHE A 11 4.25 10.95 5.59
C PHE A 11 4.94 11.03 4.24
N TYR A 12 6.20 10.62 4.18
CA TYR A 12 7.00 10.62 2.95
C TYR A 12 7.66 9.27 2.79
N ASP A 13 7.74 8.78 1.56
CA ASP A 13 8.55 7.61 1.24
C ASP A 13 10.06 7.96 1.28
N GLN A 14 10.91 6.94 1.19
CA GLN A 14 12.37 7.10 1.15
C GLN A 14 12.89 7.95 -0.02
N ARG A 15 12.06 8.26 -1.02
CA ARG A 15 12.37 9.10 -2.19
C ARG A 15 11.85 10.54 -2.00
N GLY A 16 11.27 10.86 -0.85
CA GLY A 16 10.73 12.17 -0.52
C GLY A 16 9.36 12.46 -1.15
N LEU A 17 8.63 11.43 -1.59
CA LEU A 17 7.28 11.60 -2.15
C LEU A 17 6.23 11.52 -1.04
N PRO A 18 5.28 12.48 -0.96
CA PRO A 18 4.22 12.45 0.04
C PRO A 18 3.33 11.22 -0.17
N LEU A 19 3.00 10.55 0.92
CA LEU A 19 2.14 9.37 0.95
C LEU A 19 0.96 9.57 1.90
N THR A 20 -0.23 9.22 1.41
CA THR A 20 -1.41 9.10 2.27
C THR A 20 -1.31 7.78 3.04
N ALA A 21 -1.08 7.88 4.34
CA ALA A 21 -0.98 6.75 5.27
C ALA A 21 -1.47 7.18 6.66
N ALA A 22 -1.93 6.21 7.46
CA ALA A 22 -2.36 6.42 8.84
C ALA A 22 -1.18 6.42 9.84
N ASN A 23 -0.04 5.82 9.48
CA ASN A 23 1.14 5.71 10.33
C ASN A 23 2.44 5.47 9.56
N GLU A 24 3.57 5.71 10.22
CA GLU A 24 4.91 5.54 9.67
C GLU A 24 5.27 4.09 9.36
N GLN A 25 4.78 3.12 10.15
CA GLN A 25 5.08 1.70 9.94
C GLN A 25 4.57 1.20 8.58
N ALA A 26 3.40 1.66 8.14
CA ALA A 26 2.86 1.36 6.81
C ALA A 26 3.77 1.90 5.69
N VAL A 27 4.30 3.12 5.86
CA VAL A 27 5.25 3.73 4.92
C VAL A 27 6.58 2.98 4.87
N LEU A 28 7.15 2.63 6.02
CA LEU A 28 8.37 1.81 6.09
C LEU A 28 8.18 0.44 5.42
N SER A 29 7.01 -0.18 5.61
CA SER A 29 6.68 -1.47 4.99
C SER A 29 6.49 -1.34 3.47
N TYR A 30 5.90 -0.24 3.00
CA TYR A 30 5.79 0.09 1.58
C TYR A 30 7.18 0.20 0.93
N ASP A 31 8.10 0.93 1.55
CA ASP A 31 9.47 1.08 1.07
C ASP A 31 10.26 -0.23 1.11
N ALA A 32 10.13 -0.99 2.20
CA ALA A 32 10.73 -2.32 2.32
C ALA A 32 10.20 -3.27 1.25
N THR A 33 8.90 -3.21 0.92
CA THR A 33 8.31 -4.02 -0.15
C THR A 33 8.92 -3.68 -1.50
N ILE A 34 9.06 -2.40 -1.84
CA ILE A 34 9.67 -1.98 -3.12
C ILE A 34 11.14 -2.38 -3.19
N ASN A 35 11.91 -2.14 -2.13
CA ASN A 35 13.33 -2.49 -2.08
C ASN A 35 13.55 -4.00 -2.17
N ALA A 36 12.74 -4.79 -1.46
CA ALA A 36 12.76 -6.25 -1.54
C ALA A 36 12.40 -6.75 -2.95
N TYR A 37 11.39 -6.15 -3.59
CA TYR A 37 10.98 -6.52 -4.95
C TYR A 37 12.10 -6.23 -5.97
N LEU A 38 12.65 -5.02 -5.95
CA LEU A 38 13.74 -4.61 -6.84
C LEU A 38 15.03 -5.42 -6.59
N GLY A 39 15.25 -5.85 -5.35
CA GLY A 39 16.37 -6.73 -4.97
C GLY A 39 16.12 -8.22 -5.18
N PHE A 40 14.98 -8.62 -5.78
CA PHE A 40 14.57 -10.03 -5.95
C PHE A 40 14.57 -10.85 -4.66
N GLN A 41 14.22 -10.23 -3.53
CA GLN A 41 14.20 -10.87 -2.22
C GLN A 41 12.88 -11.62 -1.99
N LEU A 42 12.96 -12.75 -1.29
CA LEU A 42 11.80 -13.57 -0.90
C LEU A 42 10.89 -12.86 0.14
N THR A 43 11.39 -11.80 0.77
CA THR A 43 10.69 -11.02 1.81
C THR A 43 9.66 -10.04 1.25
N THR A 44 9.61 -9.83 -0.07
CA THR A 44 8.67 -8.89 -0.73
C THR A 44 7.23 -9.08 -0.26
N GLY A 45 6.73 -10.32 -0.29
CA GLY A 45 5.36 -10.62 0.13
C GLY A 45 5.11 -10.48 1.62
N THR A 46 6.15 -10.59 2.45
CA THR A 46 6.08 -10.41 3.91
C THR A 46 5.89 -8.93 4.24
N HIS A 47 6.74 -8.06 3.70
CA HIS A 47 6.65 -6.61 3.91
C HIS A 47 5.31 -6.03 3.43
N LEU A 48 4.79 -6.51 2.30
CA LEU A 48 3.49 -6.06 1.82
C LEU A 48 2.36 -6.41 2.79
N LYS A 49 2.40 -7.60 3.39
CA LYS A 49 1.41 -8.02 4.40
C LYS A 49 1.54 -7.23 5.69
N GLU A 50 2.77 -6.97 6.14
CA GLU A 50 3.05 -6.13 7.31
C GLU A 50 2.48 -4.72 7.11
N GLY A 51 2.69 -4.13 5.93
CA GLY A 51 2.12 -2.82 5.60
C GLY A 51 0.60 -2.83 5.64
N LEU A 52 -0.04 -3.80 4.99
CA LEU A 52 -1.52 -3.90 4.97
C LEU A 52 -2.11 -4.20 6.35
N ALA A 53 -1.36 -4.85 7.24
CA ALA A 53 -1.77 -5.05 8.62
C ALA A 53 -1.61 -3.77 9.48
N ALA A 54 -0.62 -2.93 9.17
CA ALA A 54 -0.39 -1.66 9.83
C ALA A 54 -1.37 -0.57 9.38
N ASP A 55 -1.75 -0.57 8.09
CA ASP A 55 -2.74 0.33 7.51
C ASP A 55 -3.44 -0.34 6.32
N ASP A 56 -4.62 -0.91 6.58
CA ASP A 56 -5.45 -1.56 5.58
C ASP A 56 -6.16 -0.57 4.64
N ASN A 57 -6.09 0.73 4.94
CA ASN A 57 -6.67 1.81 4.15
C ASN A 57 -5.61 2.63 3.39
N MET A 58 -4.33 2.23 3.37
CA MET A 58 -3.30 2.90 2.59
C MET A 58 -3.47 2.60 1.09
N PRO A 59 -3.80 3.59 0.22
CA PRO A 59 -4.07 3.32 -1.19
C PRO A 59 -2.89 2.68 -1.92
N MET A 60 -1.67 3.14 -1.61
CA MET A 60 -0.45 2.71 -2.31
C MET A 60 -0.08 1.25 -2.05
N LEU A 61 -0.43 0.68 -0.88
CA LEU A 61 -0.20 -0.75 -0.61
C LEU A 61 -1.13 -1.63 -1.46
N HIS A 62 -2.40 -1.25 -1.63
CA HIS A 62 -3.33 -1.96 -2.52
C HIS A 62 -2.93 -1.84 -3.99
N ILE A 63 -2.47 -0.67 -4.42
CA ILE A 63 -1.93 -0.46 -5.76
C ILE A 63 -0.75 -1.40 -6.02
N LEU A 64 0.22 -1.43 -5.09
CA LEU A 64 1.40 -2.28 -5.20
C LEU A 64 1.04 -3.77 -5.26
N ARG A 65 0.11 -4.21 -4.39
CA ARG A 65 -0.43 -5.58 -4.41
C ARG A 65 -1.07 -5.93 -5.76
N GLY A 66 -1.86 -5.02 -6.32
CA GLY A 66 -2.50 -5.19 -7.63
C GLY A 66 -1.47 -5.33 -8.76
N TYR A 67 -0.44 -4.47 -8.77
CA TYR A 67 0.65 -4.58 -9.73
C TYR A 67 1.38 -5.92 -9.63
N PHE A 68 1.66 -6.44 -8.44
CA PHE A 68 2.27 -7.77 -8.31
C PHE A 68 1.40 -8.88 -8.90
N MET A 69 0.08 -8.84 -8.71
CA MET A 69 -0.82 -9.81 -9.35
C MET A 69 -0.73 -9.73 -10.88
N LYS A 70 -0.61 -8.53 -11.44
CA LYS A 70 -0.49 -8.28 -12.89
C LYS A 70 0.87 -8.64 -13.46
N LEU A 71 1.97 -8.37 -12.75
CA LEU A 71 3.33 -8.57 -13.23
C LEU A 71 3.68 -10.04 -13.44
N PHE A 72 2.99 -10.96 -12.76
CA PHE A 72 3.13 -12.39 -13.04
C PHE A 72 2.53 -12.81 -14.40
N ALA A 73 1.69 -11.96 -15.03
CA ALA A 73 0.99 -12.25 -16.29
C ALA A 73 0.23 -13.59 -16.28
N VAL A 74 -0.29 -13.98 -15.10
CA VAL A 74 -1.05 -15.22 -14.90
C VAL A 74 -2.56 -14.90 -14.89
N PRO A 75 -3.37 -15.44 -15.82
CA PRO A 75 -4.81 -15.17 -15.87
C PRO A 75 -5.55 -15.47 -14.56
N ALA A 76 -5.12 -16.49 -13.82
CA ALA A 76 -5.72 -16.86 -12.52
C ALA A 76 -5.55 -15.79 -11.42
N LEU A 77 -4.72 -14.76 -11.64
CA LEU A 77 -4.52 -13.65 -10.69
C LEU A 77 -5.32 -12.39 -11.06
N GLU A 78 -6.01 -12.39 -12.20
CA GLU A 78 -6.79 -11.24 -12.69
C GLU A 78 -7.88 -10.80 -11.71
N ASP A 79 -8.62 -11.75 -11.15
CA ASP A 79 -9.66 -11.45 -10.16
C ASP A 79 -9.07 -10.84 -8.89
N LYS A 80 -7.89 -11.30 -8.46
CA LYS A 80 -7.19 -10.72 -7.32
C LYS A 80 -6.69 -9.30 -7.62
N ALA A 81 -6.21 -9.05 -8.84
CA ALA A 81 -5.82 -7.70 -9.27
C ALA A 81 -7.02 -6.73 -9.24
N ARG A 82 -8.19 -7.18 -9.71
CA ARG A 82 -9.43 -6.41 -9.66
C ARG A 82 -9.88 -6.11 -8.23
N GLN A 83 -9.82 -7.08 -7.33
CA GLN A 83 -10.09 -6.87 -5.90
C GLN A 83 -9.13 -5.83 -5.28
N CYS A 84 -7.86 -5.82 -5.68
CA CYS A 84 -6.91 -4.79 -5.22
C CYS A 84 -7.30 -3.40 -5.72
N HIS A 85 -7.77 -3.27 -6.97
CA HIS A 85 -8.25 -2.00 -7.52
C HIS A 85 -9.50 -1.48 -6.80
N GLU A 86 -10.44 -2.36 -6.49
CA GLU A 86 -11.62 -2.02 -5.67
C GLU A 86 -11.19 -1.52 -4.28
N ALA A 87 -10.28 -2.24 -3.62
CA ALA A 87 -9.73 -1.84 -2.32
C ALA A 87 -8.98 -0.50 -2.38
N THR A 88 -8.20 -0.22 -3.43
CA THR A 88 -7.59 1.09 -3.68
C THR A 88 -8.65 2.19 -3.77
N SER A 89 -9.74 1.95 -4.49
CA SER A 89 -10.81 2.94 -4.69
C SER A 89 -11.52 3.27 -3.37
N HIS A 90 -11.74 2.24 -2.53
CA HIS A 90 -12.26 2.41 -1.17
C HIS A 90 -11.29 3.20 -0.29
N ALA A 91 -10.01 2.85 -0.29
CA ALA A 91 -8.96 3.53 0.45
C ALA A 91 -8.85 5.02 0.08
N ILE A 92 -8.84 5.35 -1.22
CA ILE A 92 -8.80 6.74 -1.71
C ILE A 92 -10.01 7.53 -1.21
N SER A 93 -11.21 6.93 -1.27
CA SER A 93 -12.44 7.58 -0.83
C SER A 93 -12.45 7.87 0.67
N ALA A 94 -11.84 6.99 1.48
CA ALA A 94 -11.74 7.16 2.93
C ALA A 94 -10.81 8.31 3.34
N CYS A 95 -9.83 8.68 2.52
CA CYS A 95 -8.89 9.77 2.79
C CYS A 95 -9.44 11.16 2.41
N GLY A 96 -10.59 11.24 1.73
CA GLY A 96 -11.14 12.47 1.14
C GLY A 96 -12.46 12.97 1.72
N SER A 97 -12.87 12.52 2.92
CA SER A 97 -14.11 12.96 3.60
C SER A 97 -13.83 13.69 4.91
#